data_AF-A0A1M7MQ76-F1
#
_entry.id   AF-A0A1M7MQ76-F1
#
_cell.length_a   1.000
_cell.length_b   1.000
_cell.length_c   1.000
_cell.angle_alpha   90.00
_cell.angle_beta   90.00
_cell.angle_gamma   90.00
#
_symmetry.space_group_name_H-M   'P 1'
#
loop_
_entity.id
_entity.type
_entity.pdbx_description
1 polymer ?
#
loop_
_entity_poly.entity_id
_entity_poly.type
_entity_poly.pdbx_seq_one_letter_code
_entity_poly.pdbx_strand_id
1 'polypeptide(L)' 'MLDHTEIKIGDRVHHRLFGNGTVTDTLPIGDDTVVTIEFDSGSRKKLCAVISALERAEENDEHTEP' A
#
# COMPACT_ATOMS: atom_id res chain seq x y z
N MET A 1 -19.80 3.91 5.24
CA MET A 1 -19.35 2.64 4.63
C MET A 1 -17.84 2.66 4.75
N LEU A 2 -17.26 1.60 5.30
CA LEU A 2 -15.87 1.62 5.78
C LEU A 2 -14.91 1.98 4.65
N ASP A 3 -14.03 2.91 4.99
CA ASP A 3 -13.01 3.54 4.15
C ASP A 3 -12.13 2.47 3.50
N HIS A 4 -12.28 2.33 2.17
CA HIS A 4 -11.37 1.53 1.37
C HIS A 4 -10.05 2.29 1.30
N THR A 5 -9.09 1.90 2.12
CA THR A 5 -7.70 2.37 2.04
C THR A 5 -7.11 1.91 0.70
N GLU A 6 -7.35 2.67 -0.37
CA GLU A 6 -6.82 2.43 -1.71
C GLU A 6 -5.32 2.73 -1.73
N ILE A 7 -4.50 1.71 -1.47
CA ILE A 7 -3.05 1.83 -1.60
C ILE A 7 -2.71 2.21 -3.06
N LYS A 8 -2.07 3.37 -3.25
CA LYS A 8 -1.74 3.94 -4.56
C LYS A 8 -0.25 3.85 -4.86
N ILE A 9 0.13 3.92 -6.13
CA ILE A 9 1.55 4.01 -6.53
C ILE A 9 2.16 5.29 -5.95
N GLY A 10 3.30 5.16 -5.26
CA GLY A 10 3.97 6.24 -4.54
C GLY A 10 3.67 6.24 -3.03
N ASP A 11 2.68 5.49 -2.57
CA ASP A 11 2.31 5.43 -1.14
C ASP A 11 3.40 4.76 -0.31
N ARG A 12 3.67 5.31 0.88
CA ARG A 12 4.60 4.74 1.86
C ARG A 12 3.84 3.78 2.77
N VAL A 13 4.29 2.54 2.79
CA VAL A 13 3.72 1.49 3.65
C VAL A 13 4.77 1.04 4.65
N HIS A 14 4.32 0.69 5.85
CA HIS A 14 5.16 0.09 6.87
C HIS A 14 4.69 -1.34 7.12
N HIS A 15 5.62 -2.28 6.99
CA HIS A 15 5.40 -3.69 7.28
C HIS A 15 6.23 -4.08 8.50
N ARG A 16 5.61 -4.63 9.54
CA ARG A 16 6.31 -4.96 10.81
C ARG A 16 7.56 -5.85 10.65
N LEU A 17 7.58 -6.72 9.63
CA LEU A 17 8.70 -7.63 9.36
C LEU A 17 9.77 -7.06 8.41
N PHE A 18 9.38 -6.18 7.47
CA PHE A 18 10.27 -5.69 6.40
C PHE A 18 10.63 -4.21 6.56
N GLY A 19 9.98 -3.52 7.49
CA GLY A 19 10.06 -2.09 7.68
C GLY A 19 9.33 -1.31 6.60
N ASN A 20 9.91 -0.19 6.22
CA ASN A 20 9.31 0.83 5.39
C ASN A 20 9.48 0.42 3.92
N GLY A 21 8.43 0.58 3.13
CA GLY A 21 8.48 0.38 1.70
C GLY A 21 7.65 1.41 0.96
N THR A 22 7.91 1.52 -0.33
CA THR A 22 7.22 2.43 -1.23
C THR A 22 6.52 1.61 -2.30
N VAL A 23 5.24 1.89 -2.54
CA VAL A 23 4.47 1.22 -3.57
C VAL A 23 4.95 1.72 -4.93
N THR A 24 5.45 0.79 -5.75
CA THR A 24 5.97 1.08 -7.09
C THR A 24 4.98 0.73 -8.19
N ASP A 25 3.98 -0.11 -7.89
CA ASP A 25 2.99 -0.58 -8.86
C ASP A 25 1.75 -1.11 -8.13
N THR A 26 0.58 -0.99 -8.75
CA THR A 26 -0.70 -1.47 -8.22
C THR A 26 -1.51 -2.10 -9.35
N LEU A 27 -1.85 -3.37 -9.19
CA LEU A 27 -2.55 -4.19 -10.17
C LEU A 27 -3.89 -4.63 -9.57
N PRO A 28 -5.01 -4.02 -9.97
CA PRO A 28 -6.34 -4.50 -9.59
C PRO A 28 -6.65 -5.81 -10.33
N ILE A 29 -7.01 -6.86 -9.60
CA ILE A 29 -7.34 -8.19 -10.11
C ILE A 29 -8.72 -8.59 -9.56
N GLY A 30 -9.77 -8.29 -10.32
CA GLY A 30 -11.15 -8.56 -9.90
C GLY A 30 -11.51 -7.70 -8.69
N ASP A 31 -11.87 -8.35 -7.58
CA ASP A 31 -12.16 -7.71 -6.28
C ASP A 31 -10.91 -7.53 -5.40
N ASP A 32 -9.75 -7.99 -5.86
CA ASP A 32 -8.48 -7.88 -5.13
C ASP A 32 -7.55 -6.84 -5.76
N THR A 33 -6.60 -6.30 -4.98
CA THR A 33 -5.56 -5.43 -5.50
C THR A 33 -4.19 -5.94 -5.09
N VAL A 34 -3.35 -6.25 -6.08
CA VAL A 34 -1.96 -6.64 -5.88
C VAL A 34 -1.08 -5.41 -5.98
N VAL A 35 -0.43 -5.03 -4.90
CA VAL A 35 0.51 -3.92 -4.85
C VAL A 35 1.95 -4.44 -4.87
N THR A 36 2.81 -3.80 -5.63
CA THR A 36 4.24 -4.07 -5.64
C THR A 36 4.94 -3.03 -4.79
N ILE A 37 5.56 -3.48 -3.70
CA ILE A 37 6.26 -2.61 -2.76
C ILE A 37 7.76 -2.84 -2.86
N GLU A 38 8.50 -1.75 -2.98
CA GLU A 38 9.96 -1.74 -2.86
C GLU A 38 10.33 -1.32 -1.45
N PHE A 39 10.83 -2.27 -0.68
CA PHE A 39 11.27 -2.03 0.70
C PHE A 39 12.66 -1.41 0.70
N ASP A 40 12.90 -0.49 1.64
CA ASP A 40 14.19 0.22 1.80
C ASP A 40 15.37 -0.74 2.01
N SER A 41 15.08 -1.95 2.51
CA SER A 41 16.04 -3.04 2.60
C SER A 41 16.54 -3.57 1.23
N GLY A 42 16.11 -3.00 0.10
CA GLY A 42 16.45 -3.41 -1.26
C GLY A 42 15.64 -4.59 -1.78
N SER A 43 14.59 -4.99 -1.06
CA SER A 43 13.73 -6.11 -1.43
C SER A 43 12.46 -5.61 -2.11
N ARG A 44 12.17 -6.08 -3.32
CA ARG A 44 10.90 -5.82 -4.01
C ARG A 44 9.96 -7.00 -3.86
N LYS A 45 8.74 -6.76 -3.34
CA LYS A 45 7.75 -7.81 -3.06
C LYS A 45 6.39 -7.42 -3.62
N LYS A 46 5.73 -8.37 -4.30
CA LYS A 46 4.33 -8.23 -4.70
C LYS A 46 3.46 -8.79 -3.58
N LEU A 47 2.54 -7.97 -3.11
CA LEU A 47 1.73 -8.19 -1.93
C LEU A 47 0.29 -7.88 -2.29
N CYS A 48 -0.62 -8.77 -1.94
CA CYS A 48 -2.05 -8.52 -2.06
C CYS A 48 -2.46 -7.57 -0.91
N ALA A 49 -3.09 -6.46 -1.24
CA ALA A 49 -3.47 -5.41 -0.29
C ALA A 49 -4.41 -5.95 0.81
N VAL A 50 -5.25 -6.94 0.49
CA VAL A 50 -6.20 -7.53 1.46
C VAL A 50 -5.51 -8.46 2.47
N ILE A 51 -4.44 -9.15 2.07
CA ILE A 51 -3.77 -10.17 2.90
C ILE A 51 -2.55 -9.60 3.64
N SER A 52 -2.01 -8.48 3.17
CA SER A 52 -0.79 -7.90 3.71
C SER A 52 -1.14 -6.95 4.84
N ALA A 53 -0.67 -7.25 6.06
CA ALA A 53 -0.77 -6.38 7.24
C ALA A 53 0.13 -5.14 7.09
N LEU A 54 -0.15 -4.36 6.05
CA LEU A 54 0.52 -3.10 5.72
C LEU A 54 -0.20 -2.02 6.50
N GLU A 55 0.52 -1.36 7.40
CA GLU A 55 0.06 -0.11 7.97
C GLU A 55 0.45 0.98 6.98
N ARG A 56 -0.51 1.83 6.57
CA ARG A 56 -0.14 3.07 5.88
C ARG A 56 0.74 3.87 6.82
N ALA A 57 1.95 4.20 6.37
CA ALA A 57 2.74 5.18 7.09
C ALA A 57 2.06 6.52 6.80
N GLU A 58 1.25 7.00 7.75
CA GLU A 58 0.40 8.18 7.62
C GLU A 58 1.01 9.25 6.69
N GLU A 59 0.39 9.44 5.53
CA GLU A 59 0.40 10.73 4.87
C GLU A 59 -1.06 11.13 4.63
N ASN A 60 -1.38 12.29 5.17
CA ASN A 60 -2.64 13.02 5.14
C ASN A 60 -3.32 12.96 3.76
N ASP A 61 -4.39 12.17 3.62
CA ASP A 61 -5.35 12.33 2.52
C ASP A 61 -6.59 13.02 3.10
N GLU A 62 -6.48 14.34 3.26
CA GLU A 62 -7.63 15.23 3.42
C GLU A 62 -8.36 15.27 2.07
N HIS A 63 -9.33 14.37 1.88
CA HIS A 63 -10.25 14.44 0.75
C HIS A 63 -11.34 15.47 1.07
N THR A 64 -11.07 16.75 0.78
CA THR A 64 -12.12 17.77 0.67
C THR A 64 -12.91 17.51 -0.62
N GLU A 65 -14.12 16.97 -0.49
CA GLU A 65 -15.10 16.98 -1.57
C GLU A 65 -15.81 18.35 -1.62
N PRO A 66 -16.04 18.94 -2.80
CA PRO A 66 -16.55 20.32 -2.97
C PRO A 66 -18.05 20.50 -2.70
#